data_AF-A0A8T8WEG1-F1
#
_entry.id   AF-A0A8T8WEG1-F1
#
_cell.length_a   1.000
_cell.length_b   1.000
_cell.length_c   1.000
_cell.angle_alpha   90.00
_cell.angle_beta   90.00
_cell.angle_gamma   90.00
#
_symmetry.space_group_name_H-M   'P 1'
#
loop_
_entity.id
_entity.type
_entity.pdbx_description
1 polymer ?
#
loop_
_entity_poly.entity_id
_entity_poly.type
_entity_poly.pdbx_seq_one_letter_code
_entity_poly.pdbx_strand_id
1 'polypeptide(L)'
;MSQRSRNYRRIRFRSVDRRNRTFLVSGLTLLVVSKIADVVTTAVGLLFIPGITELNPIAQSVFQSMGTVVGVVVFGFTVVFCTATVVELGGCELYRQTGSEAATVCLRFGAYGTLSMIYSYAAYQNAVLIADNVSIWLLL
;
A
#
# COMPACT_ATOMS: atom_id res chain seq x y z
N MET A 1 -31.72 -15.54 31.59
CA MET A 1 -30.52 -15.25 30.75
C MET A 1 -29.32 -15.02 31.67
N SER A 2 -28.41 -15.99 31.78
CA SER A 2 -27.38 -16.08 32.85
C SER A 2 -26.22 -15.10 32.70
N GLN A 3 -25.71 -14.56 33.82
CA GLN A 3 -24.55 -13.67 33.90
C GLN A 3 -23.30 -14.23 33.19
N ARG A 4 -23.12 -15.57 33.18
CA ARG A 4 -22.03 -16.24 32.45
C ARG A 4 -22.10 -16.01 30.94
N SER A 5 -23.31 -16.03 30.35
CA SER A 5 -23.51 -15.79 28.92
C SER A 5 -23.11 -14.37 28.49
N ARG A 6 -23.32 -13.37 29.35
CA ARG A 6 -22.91 -11.98 29.08
C ARG A 6 -21.39 -11.82 29.13
N ASN A 7 -20.71 -12.47 30.07
CA ASN A 7 -19.25 -12.41 30.19
C ASN A 7 -18.53 -13.09 29.01
N TYR A 8 -19.00 -14.26 28.56
CA TYR A 8 -18.46 -14.91 27.36
C TYR A 8 -18.59 -14.04 26.11
N ARG A 9 -19.74 -13.35 25.96
CA ARG A 9 -19.97 -12.45 24.82
C ARG A 9 -19.00 -11.26 24.81
N ARG A 10 -18.74 -10.64 25.97
CA ARG A 10 -17.77 -9.54 26.10
C ARG A 10 -16.33 -9.96 25.79
N ILE A 11 -15.89 -11.11 26.32
CA ILE A 11 -14.53 -11.59 26.10
C ILE A 11 -14.30 -11.92 24.62
N ARG A 12 -15.29 -12.56 23.97
CA ARG A 12 -15.24 -12.85 22.54
C ARG A 12 -15.13 -11.56 21.72
N PHE A 13 -16.01 -10.58 21.94
CA PHE A 13 -15.94 -9.26 21.29
C PHE A 13 -14.56 -8.58 21.43
N ARG A 14 -13.99 -8.56 22.64
CA ARG A 14 -12.69 -7.92 22.91
C ARG A 14 -11.51 -8.60 22.19
N SER A 15 -11.52 -9.92 22.12
CA SER A 15 -10.47 -10.70 21.43
C SER A 15 -10.53 -10.60 19.90
N VAL A 16 -11.72 -10.30 19.40
CA VAL A 16 -12.07 -10.28 17.99
C VAL A 16 -11.75 -8.88 17.41
N ASP A 17 -12.12 -7.82 18.13
CA ASP A 17 -11.69 -6.43 17.86
C ASP A 17 -10.16 -6.27 17.84
N ARG A 18 -9.45 -6.91 18.78
CA ARG A 18 -7.98 -6.93 18.79
C ARG A 18 -7.37 -7.54 17.54
N ARG A 19 -7.90 -8.66 17.05
CA ARG A 19 -7.37 -9.34 15.86
C ARG A 19 -7.54 -8.48 14.62
N ASN A 20 -8.71 -7.87 14.46
CA ASN A 20 -9.02 -7.04 13.32
C ASN A 20 -8.07 -5.83 13.22
N ARG A 21 -7.75 -5.22 14.38
CA ARG A 21 -6.81 -4.12 14.47
C ARG A 21 -5.38 -4.51 14.12
N THR A 22 -4.93 -5.72 14.50
CA THR A 22 -3.59 -6.19 14.15
C THR A 22 -3.42 -6.36 12.64
N PHE A 23 -4.41 -6.95 11.94
CA PHE A 23 -4.36 -7.11 10.48
C PHE A 23 -4.45 -5.79 9.72
N LEU A 24 -5.22 -4.83 10.24
CA LEU A 24 -5.26 -3.48 9.71
C LEU A 24 -3.88 -2.82 9.80
N VAL A 25 -3.27 -2.82 10.99
CA VAL A 25 -1.97 -2.15 11.20
C VAL A 25 -0.89 -2.83 10.38
N SER A 26 -0.80 -4.15 10.37
CA SER A 26 0.24 -4.86 9.62
C SER A 26 0.06 -4.73 8.11
N GLY A 27 -1.17 -4.85 7.59
CA GLY A 27 -1.47 -4.69 6.17
C GLY A 27 -1.19 -3.27 5.66
N LEU A 28 -1.63 -2.26 6.40
CA LEU A 28 -1.35 -0.86 6.06
C LEU A 28 0.14 -0.55 6.15
N THR A 29 0.84 -1.05 7.17
CA THR A 29 2.30 -0.88 7.30
C THR A 29 3.03 -1.48 6.10
N LEU A 30 2.65 -2.69 5.69
CA LEU A 30 3.26 -3.37 4.54
C LEU A 30 3.00 -2.62 3.23
N LEU A 31 1.79 -2.05 3.07
CA LEU A 31 1.45 -1.17 1.94
C LEU A 31 2.30 0.10 1.92
N VAL A 32 2.44 0.77 3.06
CA VAL A 32 3.24 1.99 3.18
C VAL A 32 4.70 1.72 2.87
N VAL A 33 5.28 0.67 3.45
CA VAL A 33 6.70 0.31 3.24
C VAL A 33 6.96 -0.05 1.77
N SER A 34 6.12 -0.90 1.17
CA SER A 34 6.27 -1.24 -0.25
C SER A 34 6.10 -0.04 -1.16
N LYS A 35 5.17 0.88 -0.84
CA LYS A 35 5.00 2.11 -1.62
C LYS A 35 6.15 3.10 -1.44
N ILE A 36 6.76 3.20 -0.26
CA ILE A 36 7.97 4.01 -0.04
C ILE A 36 9.11 3.46 -0.89
N ALA A 37 9.32 2.14 -0.92
CA ALA A 37 10.35 1.53 -1.76
C ALA A 37 10.12 1.84 -3.26
N ASP A 38 8.89 1.72 -3.72
CA ASP A 38 8.49 2.10 -5.08
C ASP A 38 8.77 3.58 -5.36
N VAL A 39 8.30 4.50 -4.51
CA VAL A 39 8.54 5.95 -4.63
C VAL A 39 10.03 6.29 -4.69
N VAL A 40 10.84 5.70 -3.81
CA VAL A 40 12.29 5.95 -3.77
C VAL A 40 12.94 5.46 -5.06
N THR A 41 12.65 4.23 -5.49
CA THR A 41 13.25 3.66 -6.71
C THR A 41 12.81 4.40 -7.96
N THR A 42 11.54 4.82 -8.06
CA THR A 42 11.06 5.67 -9.17
C THR A 42 11.75 7.02 -9.17
N ALA A 43 11.83 7.70 -8.03
CA ALA A 43 12.48 9.01 -7.94
C ALA A 43 13.97 8.92 -8.31
N VAL A 44 14.68 7.90 -7.82
CA VAL A 44 16.09 7.67 -8.16
C VAL A 44 16.24 7.39 -9.66
N GLY A 45 15.43 6.50 -10.23
CA GLY A 45 15.48 6.17 -11.65
C GLY A 45 15.26 7.39 -12.56
N LEU A 46 14.25 8.20 -12.25
CA LEU A 46 13.91 9.38 -13.05
C LEU A 46 14.90 10.54 -12.90
N LEU A 47 15.56 10.68 -11.74
CA LEU A 47 16.49 11.79 -11.49
C LEU A 47 17.90 11.51 -12.00
N PHE A 48 18.38 10.27 -11.84
CA PHE A 48 19.80 9.95 -12.02
C PHE A 48 20.10 9.17 -13.29
N ILE A 49 19.09 8.61 -13.97
CA ILE A 49 19.31 7.80 -15.17
C ILE A 49 18.79 8.55 -16.40
N PRO A 50 19.68 9.12 -17.23
CA PRO A 50 19.27 9.83 -18.43
C PRO A 50 18.55 8.88 -19.40
N GLY A 51 17.41 9.33 -19.92
CA GLY A 51 16.60 8.58 -20.88
C GLY A 51 15.50 7.70 -20.28
N ILE A 52 15.45 7.51 -18.95
CA ILE A 52 14.30 6.88 -18.30
C ILE A 52 13.19 7.92 -18.12
N THR A 53 12.01 7.62 -18.64
CA THR A 53 10.81 8.45 -18.49
C THR A 53 9.65 7.65 -17.93
N GLU A 54 8.81 8.29 -17.13
CA GLU A 54 7.58 7.71 -16.63
C GLU A 54 6.65 7.33 -17.78
N LEU A 55 6.27 6.04 -17.87
CA LEU A 55 5.40 5.53 -18.93
C LEU A 55 3.92 5.89 -18.71
N ASN A 56 3.53 6.14 -17.46
CA ASN A 56 2.16 6.52 -17.14
C ASN A 56 1.94 8.02 -17.47
N PRO A 57 1.09 8.36 -18.47
CA PRO A 57 0.90 9.74 -18.90
C PRO A 57 0.30 10.63 -17.80
N ILE A 58 -0.50 10.06 -16.90
CA ILE A 58 -1.07 10.79 -15.76
C ILE A 58 0.05 11.15 -14.79
N ALA A 59 0.87 10.18 -14.40
CA ALA A 59 1.99 10.42 -13.49
C ALA A 59 2.99 11.40 -14.11
N GLN A 60 3.29 11.25 -15.39
CA GLN A 60 4.15 12.18 -16.14
C GLN A 60 3.63 13.62 -16.09
N SER A 61 2.32 13.85 -16.29
CA SER A 61 1.72 15.19 -16.21
C SER A 61 1.87 15.82 -14.81
N VAL A 62 1.75 15.01 -13.76
CA VAL A 62 1.93 15.45 -12.37
C VAL A 62 3.40 15.79 -12.12
N PHE A 63 4.34 14.99 -12.63
CA PHE A 63 5.77 15.24 -12.45
C PHE A 63 6.24 16.48 -13.20
N GLN A 64 5.69 16.75 -14.38
CA GLN A 64 5.98 17.96 -15.14
C GLN A 64 5.43 19.22 -14.46
N SER A 65 4.27 19.14 -13.82
CA SER A 65 3.64 20.30 -13.16
C SER A 65 4.20 20.61 -11.78
N MET A 66 4.56 19.58 -10.99
CA MET A 66 4.99 19.74 -9.59
C MET A 66 6.50 19.52 -9.38
N GLY A 67 7.20 19.03 -10.41
CA GLY A 67 8.56 18.49 -10.30
C GLY A 67 8.56 17.03 -9.88
N THR A 68 9.53 16.25 -10.37
CA THR A 68 9.58 14.79 -10.22
C THR A 68 9.48 14.33 -8.76
N VAL A 69 10.32 14.87 -7.86
CA VAL A 69 10.35 14.44 -6.45
C VAL A 69 9.02 14.71 -5.76
N VAL A 70 8.51 15.94 -5.87
CA VAL A 70 7.25 16.34 -5.22
C VAL A 70 6.08 15.55 -5.82
N GLY A 71 6.04 15.41 -7.15
CA GLY A 71 5.01 14.68 -7.86
C GLY A 71 4.96 13.20 -7.47
N VAL A 72 6.10 12.51 -7.39
CA VAL A 72 6.17 11.10 -7.00
C VAL A 72 5.70 10.92 -5.54
N VAL A 73 6.10 11.82 -4.63
CA VAL A 73 5.68 11.76 -3.21
C VAL A 73 4.19 12.03 -3.07
N VAL A 74 3.66 13.08 -3.70
CA VAL A 74 2.22 13.44 -3.64
C VAL A 74 1.38 12.32 -4.25
N PHE A 75 1.78 11.79 -5.40
CA PHE A 75 1.07 10.70 -6.06
C PHE A 75 1.11 9.42 -5.20
N GLY A 76 2.27 9.07 -4.65
CA GLY A 76 2.43 7.93 -3.75
C GLY A 76 1.57 8.03 -2.49
N PHE A 77 1.57 9.20 -1.84
CA PHE A 77 0.73 9.47 -0.67
C PHE A 77 -0.76 9.39 -1.01
N THR A 78 -1.18 10.00 -2.12
CA THR A 78 -2.57 10.01 -2.57
C THR A 78 -3.08 8.59 -2.80
N VAL A 79 -2.28 7.75 -3.45
CA VAL A 79 -2.63 6.35 -3.70
C VAL A 79 -2.83 5.58 -2.39
N VAL A 80 -1.87 5.66 -1.45
CA VAL A 80 -1.99 4.99 -0.14
C VAL A 80 -3.21 5.48 0.63
N PHE A 81 -3.44 6.80 0.66
CA PHE A 81 -4.57 7.40 1.36
C PHE A 81 -5.92 6.97 0.77
N CYS A 82 -6.06 7.01 -0.56
CA CYS A 82 -7.26 6.56 -1.26
C CYS A 82 -7.51 5.07 -1.05
N THR A 83 -6.47 4.23 -1.18
CA THR A 83 -6.58 2.80 -0.91
C THR A 83 -7.04 2.53 0.52
N ALA A 84 -6.37 3.12 1.52
CA ALA A 84 -6.74 2.94 2.92
C ALA A 84 -8.20 3.36 3.14
N THR A 85 -8.60 4.52 2.61
CA THR A 85 -9.98 5.02 2.74
C THR A 85 -10.99 4.05 2.13
N VAL A 86 -10.76 3.58 0.89
CA VAL A 86 -11.68 2.67 0.19
C VAL A 86 -11.76 1.32 0.90
N VAL A 87 -10.63 0.74 1.31
CA VAL A 87 -10.58 -0.56 1.98
C VAL A 87 -11.25 -0.50 3.34
N GLU A 88 -11.03 0.57 4.11
CA GLU A 88 -11.62 0.71 5.44
C GLU A 88 -13.12 1.03 5.38
N LEU A 89 -13.56 1.92 4.49
CA LEU A 89 -14.99 2.18 4.28
C LEU A 89 -15.71 0.92 3.76
N GLY A 90 -15.10 0.21 2.80
CA GLY A 90 -15.62 -1.06 2.30
C GLY A 90 -15.66 -2.14 3.38
N GLY A 91 -14.66 -2.17 4.27
CA GLY A 91 -14.61 -3.09 5.40
C GLY A 91 -15.69 -2.82 6.44
N CYS A 92 -15.96 -1.55 6.73
CA CYS A 92 -17.05 -1.11 7.61
C CYS A 92 -18.41 -1.49 7.03
N GLU A 93 -18.63 -1.23 5.74
CA GLU A 93 -19.89 -1.56 5.07
C GLU A 93 -20.09 -3.08 4.98
N LEU A 94 -19.04 -3.83 4.65
CA LEU A 94 -19.07 -5.29 4.61
C LEU A 94 -19.42 -5.89 5.98
N TYR A 95 -18.86 -5.33 7.06
CA TYR A 95 -19.23 -5.73 8.42
C TYR A 95 -20.68 -5.36 8.74
N ARG A 96 -21.14 -4.18 8.33
CA ARG A 96 -22.52 -3.72 8.55
C ARG A 96 -23.54 -4.67 7.88
N GLN A 97 -23.22 -5.16 6.68
CA GLN A 97 -24.11 -6.05 5.92
C GLN A 97 -24.05 -7.51 6.39
N THR A 98 -22.87 -8.02 6.68
CA THR A 98 -22.66 -9.47 6.92
C THR A 98 -22.50 -9.83 8.40
N GLY A 99 -22.16 -8.86 9.25
CA GLY A 99 -21.72 -9.10 10.63
C GLY A 99 -20.44 -9.93 10.75
N SER A 100 -19.77 -10.22 9.63
CA SER A 100 -18.63 -11.15 9.56
C SER A 100 -17.31 -10.40 9.56
N GLU A 101 -16.55 -10.56 10.63
CA GLU A 101 -15.21 -9.99 10.72
C GLU A 101 -14.20 -10.74 9.88
N ALA A 102 -14.41 -12.05 9.67
CA ALA A 102 -13.59 -12.84 8.78
C ALA A 102 -13.64 -12.27 7.35
N ALA A 103 -14.82 -11.83 6.90
CA ALA A 103 -14.99 -11.19 5.60
C ALA A 103 -14.21 -9.86 5.52
N THR A 104 -14.28 -9.02 6.56
CA THR A 104 -13.50 -7.78 6.63
C THR A 104 -11.99 -8.02 6.66
N VAL A 105 -11.52 -9.04 7.39
CA VAL A 105 -10.10 -9.42 7.41
C VAL A 105 -9.65 -9.91 6.04
N CYS A 106 -10.44 -10.75 5.37
CA CYS A 106 -10.13 -11.23 4.01
C CYS A 106 -10.07 -10.06 3.01
N LEU A 107 -10.99 -9.10 3.11
CA LEU A 107 -10.97 -7.89 2.28
C LEU A 107 -9.67 -7.11 2.46
N ARG A 108 -9.29 -6.81 3.72
CA ARG A 108 -8.05 -6.08 4.03
C ARG A 108 -6.82 -6.85 3.56
N PHE A 109 -6.77 -8.15 3.81
CA PHE A 109 -5.65 -9.00 3.41
C PHE A 109 -5.51 -9.04 1.88
N GLY A 110 -6.62 -9.24 1.17
CA GLY A 110 -6.63 -9.24 -0.29
C GLY A 110 -6.19 -7.89 -0.85
N ALA A 111 -6.83 -6.80 -0.41
CA ALA A 111 -6.54 -5.47 -0.95
C ALA A 111 -5.11 -5.00 -0.63
N TYR A 112 -4.72 -4.99 0.65
CA TYR A 112 -3.39 -4.54 1.05
C TYR A 112 -2.30 -5.50 0.57
N GLY A 113 -2.53 -6.81 0.65
CA GLY A 113 -1.56 -7.81 0.19
C GLY A 113 -1.29 -7.72 -1.30
N THR A 114 -2.32 -7.69 -2.14
CA THR A 114 -2.18 -7.57 -3.59
C THR A 114 -1.50 -6.27 -3.99
N LEU A 115 -1.92 -5.12 -3.44
CA LEU A 115 -1.29 -3.84 -3.78
C LEU A 115 0.17 -3.77 -3.33
N SER A 116 0.49 -4.32 -2.16
CA SER A 116 1.87 -4.35 -1.68
C SER A 116 2.76 -5.24 -2.54
N MET A 117 2.24 -6.35 -3.06
CA MET A 117 2.96 -7.17 -4.04
C MET A 117 3.23 -6.39 -5.33
N ILE A 118 2.23 -5.66 -5.84
CA ILE A 118 2.37 -4.84 -7.04
C ILE A 118 3.45 -3.76 -6.84
N TYR A 119 3.42 -3.02 -5.74
CA TYR A 119 4.43 -1.98 -5.47
C TYR A 119 5.81 -2.56 -5.21
N SER A 120 5.90 -3.70 -4.52
CA SER A 120 7.19 -4.38 -4.32
C SER A 120 7.78 -4.86 -5.65
N TYR A 121 6.94 -5.36 -6.55
CA TYR A 121 7.37 -5.77 -7.89
C TYR A 121 7.81 -4.57 -8.74
N ALA A 122 7.07 -3.46 -8.72
CA ALA A 122 7.46 -2.23 -9.39
C ALA A 122 8.79 -1.68 -8.84
N ALA A 123 8.95 -1.66 -7.51
CA ALA A 123 10.20 -1.25 -6.87
C ALA A 123 11.38 -2.15 -7.27
N TYR A 124 11.16 -3.46 -7.33
CA TYR A 124 12.17 -4.42 -7.79
C TYR A 124 12.59 -4.14 -9.25
N GLN A 125 11.62 -3.96 -10.15
CA GLN A 125 11.91 -3.65 -11.56
C GLN A 125 12.66 -2.33 -11.72
N ASN A 126 12.25 -1.29 -10.98
CA ASN A 126 12.96 -0.01 -10.95
C ASN A 126 14.39 -0.18 -10.41
N ALA A 127 14.59 -0.99 -9.37
CA ALA A 127 15.91 -1.27 -8.81
C ALA A 127 16.82 -2.03 -9.79
N VAL A 128 16.30 -2.99 -10.54
CA VAL A 128 17.03 -3.71 -11.60
C VAL A 128 17.45 -2.74 -12.70
N LEU A 129 16.52 -1.90 -13.19
CA LEU A 129 16.83 -0.87 -14.18
C LEU A 129 17.93 0.08 -13.68
N ILE A 130 17.92 0.45 -12.40
CA ILE A 130 18.97 1.27 -11.81
C ILE A 130 20.31 0.54 -11.79
N ALA A 131 20.34 -0.71 -11.31
CA ALA A 131 21.55 -1.50 -11.23
C ALA A 131 22.20 -1.71 -12.61
N ASP A 132 21.40 -2.04 -13.63
CA ASP A 132 21.87 -2.27 -14.99
C ASP A 132 22.50 -0.99 -15.57
N ASN A 133 21.84 0.17 -15.42
CA ASN A 133 22.38 1.42 -15.95
C ASN A 133 23.63 1.91 -15.18
N VAL A 134 23.70 1.71 -13.86
CA VAL A 134 24.91 2.03 -13.08
C VAL A 134 26.07 1.12 -13.47
N SER A 135 25.82 -0.17 -13.73
CA SER A 135 26.86 -1.11 -14.15
C SER A 135 27.47 -0.74 -15.50
N ILE A 136 26.66 -0.27 -16.45
CA ILE A 136 27.12 0.23 -17.75
C ILE A 136 28.02 1.46 -17.58
N TRP A 137 27.66 2.37 -16.68
CA TRP A 137 28.45 3.57 -16.38
C TRP A 137 29.81 3.28 -15.73
N LEU A 138 29.95 2.18 -14.99
CA LEU A 138 31.21 1.78 -14.37
C LEU A 138 32.14 1.01 -15.33
N LEU A 139 31.62 0.54 -16.46
CA LEU A 139 32.36 -0.20 -17.48
C LEU A 139 32.82 0.68 -18.67
N LEU A 140 32.38 1.94 -18.72
CA LEU A 140 32.77 2.97 -19.68
C LEU A 140 33.79 3.93 -19.06
#